data_AF-A0A7Y5UV64-F1
#
_entry.id   AF-A0A7Y5UV64-F1
#
_cell.length_a   1.000
_cell.length_b   1.000
_cell.length_c   1.000
_cell.angle_alpha   90.00
_cell.angle_beta   90.00
_cell.angle_gamma   90.00
#
_symmetry.space_group_name_H-M   'P 1'
#
loop_
_entity.id
_entity.type
_entity.pdbx_description
1 polymer ?
#
loop_
_entity_poly.entity_id
_entity_poly.type
_entity_poly.pdbx_seq_one_letter_code
_entity_poly.pdbx_strand_id
1 'polypeptide(L)'
;MTRPNILWLQSDQHNPGFLGCAGEPLVRTPRLDALAAAGVRCADVTCGNPLCVPSRMTMLTARHSSDIAVWTNECQLAGGAATFVHHLANAGYQTVLCGRMHFTGPDQRRGYESRILGDVDPKLESIPAATTGQTAAGVRPAGPGRTAYGAFDEAVTATACRWL
;
A
#
# COMPACT_ATOMS: atom_id res chain seq x y z
N MET A 1 26.61 -14.12 8.15
CA MET A 1 25.94 -13.60 6.95
C MET A 1 25.47 -12.19 7.26
N THR A 2 25.65 -11.24 6.34
CA THR A 2 25.12 -9.88 6.49
C THR A 2 23.60 -9.93 6.37
N ARG A 3 22.91 -9.15 7.21
CA ARG A 3 21.46 -9.05 7.20
C ARG A 3 21.03 -8.11 6.07
N PRO A 4 20.19 -8.53 5.11
CA PRO A 4 19.78 -7.67 4.01
C PRO A 4 18.71 -6.67 4.48
N ASN A 5 18.70 -5.47 3.90
CA ASN A 5 17.59 -4.53 4.02
C ASN A 5 16.38 -5.03 3.18
N ILE A 6 15.17 -4.73 3.66
CA ILE A 6 13.93 -5.12 2.98
C ILE A 6 13.14 -3.84 2.65
N LEU A 7 12.88 -3.61 1.37
CA LEU A 7 11.99 -2.55 0.89
C LEU A 7 10.70 -3.18 0.34
N TRP A 8 9.58 -2.95 1.02
CA TRP A 8 8.26 -3.42 0.59
C TRP A 8 7.51 -2.30 -0.14
N LEU A 9 7.44 -2.38 -1.48
CA LEU A 9 6.70 -1.43 -2.31
C LEU A 9 5.31 -1.98 -2.62
N GLN A 10 4.27 -1.21 -2.30
CA GLN A 10 2.89 -1.63 -2.48
C GLN A 10 2.04 -0.50 -3.05
N SER A 11 1.40 -0.75 -4.19
CA SER A 11 0.37 0.12 -4.78
C SER A 11 -1.04 -0.25 -4.28
N ASP A 12 -2.01 0.63 -4.52
CA ASP A 12 -3.42 0.39 -4.20
C ASP A 12 -4.24 0.23 -5.48
N GLN A 13 -5.05 -0.83 -5.56
CA GLN A 13 -5.90 -1.17 -6.72
C GLN A 13 -5.19 -1.23 -8.09
N HIS A 14 -3.89 -1.56 -8.13
CA HIS A 14 -3.18 -1.70 -9.40
C HIS A 14 -3.53 -3.03 -10.07
N ASN A 15 -4.12 -2.94 -11.27
CA ASN A 15 -4.39 -4.11 -12.10
C ASN A 15 -3.06 -4.70 -12.65
N PRO A 16 -2.79 -6.01 -12.46
CA PRO A 16 -1.55 -6.63 -12.95
C PRO A 16 -1.40 -6.60 -14.49
N GLY A 17 -2.50 -6.44 -15.22
CA GLY A 17 -2.49 -6.24 -16.68
C GLY A 17 -1.95 -4.88 -17.09
N PHE A 18 -1.99 -3.85 -16.23
CA PHE A 18 -1.49 -2.50 -16.55
C PHE A 18 0.00 -2.35 -16.21
N LEU A 19 0.81 -3.21 -16.82
CA LEU A 19 2.28 -3.22 -16.71
C LEU A 19 2.88 -3.51 -18.08
N GLY A 20 3.89 -2.74 -18.49
CA GLY A 20 4.63 -2.98 -19.73
C GLY A 20 5.25 -4.39 -19.75
N CYS A 21 5.82 -4.84 -18.64
CA CYS A 21 6.32 -6.22 -18.50
C CYS A 21 5.21 -7.29 -18.58
N ALA A 22 3.93 -6.93 -18.45
CA ALA A 22 2.77 -7.80 -18.69
C ALA A 22 2.24 -7.75 -20.12
N GLY A 23 2.91 -7.02 -21.02
CA GLY A 23 2.55 -6.92 -22.44
C GLY A 23 1.56 -5.81 -22.76
N GLU A 24 1.29 -4.89 -21.83
CA GLU A 24 0.39 -3.75 -22.05
C GLU A 24 1.07 -2.67 -22.92
N PRO A 25 0.56 -2.38 -24.13
CA PRO A 25 1.22 -1.45 -25.05
C PRO A 25 0.98 0.03 -24.74
N LEU A 26 -0.07 0.38 -23.99
CA LEU A 26 -0.44 1.78 -23.74
C LEU A 26 0.12 2.34 -22.42
N VAL A 27 0.17 1.52 -21.38
CA VAL A 27 0.62 1.92 -20.05
C VAL A 27 2.14 1.80 -19.95
N ARG A 28 2.81 2.92 -19.69
CA ARG A 28 4.28 2.99 -19.62
C ARG A 28 4.75 2.85 -18.17
N THR A 29 5.42 1.74 -17.85
CA THR A 29 5.94 1.45 -16.49
C THR A 29 7.44 1.15 -16.45
N PRO A 30 8.30 1.98 -17.09
CA PRO A 30 9.70 1.61 -17.34
C PRO A 30 10.51 1.27 -16.08
N ARG A 31 10.16 1.86 -14.92
CA ARG A 31 10.83 1.55 -13.64
C ARG A 31 10.40 0.20 -13.06
N LEU A 32 9.11 -0.16 -13.16
CA LEU A 32 8.62 -1.48 -12.74
C LEU A 32 9.08 -2.56 -13.72
N ASP A 33 9.14 -2.25 -15.01
CA ASP A 33 9.63 -3.16 -16.04
C ASP A 33 11.12 -3.48 -15.84
N ALA A 34 11.93 -2.46 -15.51
CA ALA A 34 13.33 -2.66 -15.15
C ALA A 34 13.49 -3.47 -13.86
N LEU A 35 12.65 -3.24 -12.84
CA LEU A 35 12.66 -4.01 -11.60
C LEU A 35 12.31 -5.49 -11.87
N ALA A 36 11.30 -5.75 -12.70
CA ALA A 36 10.92 -7.09 -13.10
C ALA A 36 12.03 -7.80 -13.89
N ALA A 37 12.73 -7.08 -14.79
CA ALA A 37 13.84 -7.62 -15.58
C ALA A 37 15.10 -7.91 -14.74
N ALA A 38 15.34 -7.13 -13.68
CA ALA A 38 16.47 -7.32 -12.77
C ALA A 38 16.19 -8.34 -11.65
N GLY A 39 14.96 -8.84 -11.53
CA GLY A 39 14.51 -9.69 -10.43
C GLY A 39 13.66 -10.87 -10.90
N VAL A 40 12.72 -11.27 -10.03
CA VAL A 40 11.77 -12.34 -10.32
C VAL A 40 10.38 -11.75 -10.39
N ARG A 41 9.65 -12.03 -11.48
CA ARG A 41 8.25 -11.67 -11.64
C ARG A 41 7.35 -12.89 -11.46
N CYS A 42 6.56 -12.90 -10.39
CA CYS A 42 5.51 -13.89 -10.19
C CYS A 42 4.25 -13.47 -10.97
N ALA A 43 3.95 -14.16 -12.07
CA ALA A 43 2.84 -13.79 -12.96
C ALA A 43 1.46 -14.22 -12.44
N ASP A 44 1.42 -15.19 -11.52
CA ASP A 44 0.19 -15.74 -10.95
C ASP A 44 0.20 -15.60 -9.43
N VAL A 45 -0.18 -14.41 -8.96
CA VAL A 45 -0.29 -14.07 -7.54
C VAL A 45 -1.61 -13.37 -7.31
N THR A 46 -2.40 -13.90 -6.38
CA THR A 46 -3.70 -13.36 -5.99
C THR A 46 -3.62 -12.75 -4.60
N CYS A 47 -4.40 -11.69 -4.38
CA CYS A 47 -4.53 -11.09 -3.05
C CYS A 47 -5.35 -12.01 -2.12
N GLY A 48 -5.08 -11.96 -0.81
CA GLY A 48 -5.79 -12.78 0.17
C GLY A 48 -7.27 -12.43 0.32
N ASN A 49 -7.66 -11.21 -0.09
CA ASN A 49 -9.05 -10.76 -0.19
C ASN A 49 -9.11 -9.55 -1.15
N PRO A 50 -10.05 -9.48 -2.11
CA PRO A 50 -10.12 -8.42 -3.12
C PRO A 50 -10.74 -7.11 -2.59
N LEU A 51 -10.42 -6.71 -1.34
CA LEU A 51 -10.88 -5.47 -0.71
C LEU A 51 -9.77 -4.85 0.17
N CYS A 52 -9.68 -3.53 0.25
CA CYS A 52 -8.51 -2.81 0.81
C CYS A 52 -8.05 -3.29 2.20
N VAL A 53 -8.88 -3.13 3.25
CA VAL A 53 -8.48 -3.53 4.62
C VAL A 53 -8.27 -5.04 4.72
N PRO A 54 -9.20 -5.90 4.24
CA PRO A 54 -8.97 -7.35 4.26
C PRO A 54 -7.70 -7.79 3.52
N SER A 55 -7.41 -7.26 2.33
CA SER A 55 -6.21 -7.57 1.55
C SER A 55 -4.93 -7.27 2.34
N ARG A 56 -4.88 -6.09 2.95
CA ARG A 56 -3.71 -5.63 3.72
C ARG A 56 -3.56 -6.41 5.04
N MET A 57 -4.65 -6.74 5.72
CA MET A 57 -4.60 -7.49 6.97
C MET A 57 -4.24 -8.96 6.73
N THR A 58 -4.78 -9.58 5.68
CA THR A 58 -4.40 -10.96 5.29
C THR A 58 -2.93 -11.05 4.87
N MET A 59 -2.43 -10.07 4.12
CA MET A 59 -1.00 -9.94 3.79
C MET A 59 -0.13 -9.80 5.05
N LEU A 60 -0.46 -8.88 5.96
CA LEU A 60 0.34 -8.64 7.17
C LEU A 60 0.39 -9.86 8.09
N THR A 61 -0.74 -10.55 8.25
CA THR A 61 -0.88 -11.68 9.18
C THR A 61 -0.51 -13.02 8.56
N ALA A 62 -0.41 -13.09 7.22
CA ALA A 62 -0.29 -14.33 6.45
C ALA A 62 -1.43 -15.34 6.77
N ARG A 63 -2.64 -14.84 7.00
CA ARG A 63 -3.83 -15.63 7.36
C ARG A 63 -5.02 -15.21 6.51
N HIS A 64 -6.01 -16.08 6.36
CA HIS A 64 -7.23 -15.75 5.63
C HIS A 64 -8.12 -14.79 6.43
N SER A 65 -8.99 -14.04 5.73
CA SER A 65 -9.99 -13.16 6.37
C SER A 65 -10.84 -13.89 7.40
N SER A 66 -11.14 -15.18 7.17
CA SER A 66 -11.86 -16.05 8.11
C SER A 66 -11.15 -16.29 9.42
N ASP A 67 -9.82 -16.29 9.41
CA ASP A 67 -9.01 -16.61 10.57
C ASP A 67 -8.79 -15.38 11.46
N ILE A 68 -8.87 -14.19 10.87
CA ILE A 68 -8.62 -12.89 11.52
C ILE A 68 -9.88 -12.04 11.70
N ALA A 69 -11.03 -12.53 11.21
CA ALA A 69 -12.33 -11.86 11.23
C ALA A 69 -12.34 -10.45 10.61
N VAL A 70 -11.56 -10.25 9.54
CA VAL A 70 -11.50 -8.98 8.78
C VAL A 70 -12.13 -9.19 7.41
N TRP A 71 -13.39 -8.76 7.27
CA TRP A 71 -14.24 -9.02 6.11
C TRP A 71 -14.49 -7.79 5.24
N THR A 72 -14.57 -6.61 5.87
CA THR A 72 -14.92 -5.35 5.23
C THR A 72 -13.88 -4.27 5.55
N ASN A 73 -14.04 -3.09 4.94
CA ASN A 73 -13.14 -1.95 5.21
C ASN A 73 -13.37 -1.31 6.59
N GLU A 74 -14.45 -1.65 7.27
CA GLU A 74 -14.79 -1.17 8.60
C GLU A 74 -14.28 -2.11 9.70
N CYS A 75 -13.90 -3.35 9.35
CA CYS A 75 -13.35 -4.31 10.29
C CYS A 75 -11.99 -3.86 10.82
N GLN A 76 -11.75 -4.15 12.10
CA GLN A 76 -10.48 -3.89 12.77
C GLN A 76 -9.74 -5.21 13.05
N LEU A 77 -8.44 -5.22 12.71
CA LEU A 77 -7.57 -6.32 13.12
C LEU A 77 -7.41 -6.31 14.65
N ALA A 78 -7.63 -7.47 15.26
CA ALA A 78 -7.47 -7.66 16.70
C ALA A 78 -6.07 -7.18 17.17
N GLY A 79 -6.01 -6.44 18.27
CA GLY A 79 -4.76 -5.82 18.75
C GLY A 79 -3.63 -6.82 19.03
N GLY A 80 -3.96 -8.07 19.40
CA GLY A 80 -2.98 -9.14 19.64
C GLY A 80 -2.60 -9.95 18.40
N ALA A 81 -3.09 -9.61 17.21
CA ALA A 81 -2.76 -10.34 16.00
C ALA A 81 -1.30 -10.07 15.58
N ALA A 82 -0.48 -11.12 15.58
CA ALA A 82 0.88 -11.04 15.07
C ALA A 82 0.88 -10.77 13.56
N THR A 83 1.88 -10.02 13.10
CA THR A 83 2.14 -9.72 11.69
C THR A 83 3.58 -10.09 11.37
N PHE A 84 3.91 -10.29 10.09
CA PHE A 84 5.31 -10.53 9.70
C PHE A 84 6.24 -9.38 10.12
N VAL A 85 5.71 -8.16 10.29
CA VAL A 85 6.46 -6.99 10.75
C VAL A 85 6.89 -7.13 12.21
N HIS A 86 6.04 -7.67 13.09
CA HIS A 86 6.43 -8.00 14.46
C HIS A 86 7.59 -8.98 14.49
N HIS A 87 7.59 -9.97 13.58
CA HIS A 87 8.69 -10.92 13.47
C HIS A 87 9.99 -10.26 12.97
N LEU A 88 9.92 -9.32 12.03
CA LEU A 88 11.07 -8.52 11.61
C LEU A 88 11.63 -7.68 12.76
N ALA A 89 10.76 -6.99 13.51
CA ALA A 89 11.16 -6.20 14.68
C ALA A 89 11.85 -7.09 15.74
N ASN A 90 11.28 -8.26 16.05
CA ASN A 90 11.88 -9.23 16.98
C ASN A 90 13.22 -9.79 16.49
N ALA A 91 13.41 -9.87 15.17
CA ALA A 91 14.70 -10.23 14.58
C ALA A 91 15.73 -9.09 14.65
N GLY A 92 15.35 -7.90 15.10
CA GLY A 92 16.21 -6.72 15.24
C GLY A 92 16.27 -5.85 13.99
N TYR A 93 15.23 -5.87 13.14
CA TYR A 93 15.07 -4.90 12.07
C TYR A 93 14.40 -3.63 12.59
N GLN A 94 14.90 -2.48 12.16
CA GLN A 94 14.12 -1.24 12.23
C GLN A 94 12.97 -1.35 11.22
N THR A 95 11.73 -1.16 11.69
CA THR A 95 10.53 -1.31 10.86
C THR A 95 9.82 0.03 10.70
N VAL A 96 9.74 0.52 9.46
CA VAL A 96 9.17 1.84 9.14
C VAL A 96 8.08 1.71 8.10
N LEU A 97 6.95 2.37 8.36
CA LEU A 97 5.83 2.48 7.43
C LEU A 97 5.73 3.91 6.89
N CYS A 98 5.60 4.04 5.57
CA CYS A 98 5.32 5.30 4.88
C CYS A 98 4.12 5.11 3.95
N GLY A 99 3.04 5.86 4.19
CA GLY A 99 1.85 5.87 3.35
C GLY A 99 0.74 4.93 3.80
N ARG A 100 -0.07 4.50 2.83
CA ARG A 100 -1.39 3.93 3.10
C ARG A 100 -1.31 2.47 3.52
N MET A 101 -1.92 2.15 4.68
CA MET A 101 -2.25 0.79 5.10
C MET A 101 -3.71 0.61 5.50
N HIS A 102 -4.48 1.69 5.59
CA HIS A 102 -5.91 1.65 5.90
C HIS A 102 -6.17 0.91 7.23
N PHE A 103 -5.39 1.22 8.26
CA PHE A 103 -5.60 0.64 9.57
C PHE A 103 -6.84 1.27 10.22
N THR A 104 -7.78 0.44 10.60
CA THR A 104 -8.94 0.84 11.41
C THR A 104 -8.62 0.68 12.90
N GLY A 105 -9.22 1.55 13.72
CA GLY A 105 -9.05 1.54 15.17
C GLY A 105 -7.82 2.30 15.68
N PRO A 106 -7.58 2.26 17.00
CA PRO A 106 -6.55 3.08 17.64
C PRO A 106 -5.11 2.63 17.34
N ASP A 107 -4.90 1.34 17.07
CA ASP A 107 -3.59 0.82 16.72
C ASP A 107 -3.30 1.06 15.23
N GLN A 108 -2.48 2.08 15.00
CA GLN A 108 -2.05 2.55 13.69
C GLN A 108 -0.63 2.06 13.32
N ARG A 109 -0.07 1.10 14.07
CA ARG A 109 1.32 0.63 13.88
C ARG A 109 1.44 -0.84 13.56
N ARG A 110 0.63 -1.75 14.14
CA ARG A 110 0.57 -3.17 13.73
C ARG A 110 1.93 -3.88 13.56
N GLY A 111 2.91 -3.51 14.40
CA GLY A 111 4.27 -4.05 14.40
C GLY A 111 5.34 -3.11 13.85
N TYR A 112 4.97 -2.06 13.12
CA TYR A 112 5.93 -1.02 12.69
C TYR A 112 6.38 -0.17 13.88
N GLU A 113 7.68 0.00 14.02
CA GLU A 113 8.29 0.87 15.05
C GLU A 113 7.88 2.33 14.85
N SER A 114 7.93 2.81 13.61
CA SER A 114 7.52 4.17 13.25
C SER A 114 6.66 4.21 11.99
N ARG A 115 5.76 5.21 11.94
CA ARG A 115 4.92 5.52 10.78
C ARG A 115 5.15 6.97 10.40
N ILE A 116 5.98 7.20 9.39
CA ILE A 116 6.51 8.54 9.04
C ILE A 116 5.55 9.36 8.18
N LEU A 117 4.62 8.69 7.49
CA LEU A 117 3.46 9.32 6.86
C LEU A 117 2.28 8.36 6.95
N GLY A 118 1.12 8.90 7.36
CA GLY A 118 -0.11 8.15 7.61
C GLY A 118 -0.89 7.78 6.34
N ASP A 119 -2.15 7.39 6.54
CA ASP A 119 -3.12 7.23 5.45
C ASP A 119 -3.47 8.60 4.84
N VAL A 120 -4.18 8.58 3.71
CA VAL A 120 -4.72 9.79 3.06
C VAL A 120 -5.67 10.47 4.05
N ASP A 121 -5.24 11.62 4.57
CA ASP A 121 -6.05 12.48 5.42
C ASP A 121 -6.73 13.56 4.55
N PRO A 122 -8.02 13.89 4.75
CA PRO A 122 -8.67 15.03 4.12
C PRO A 122 -7.90 16.36 4.28
N LYS A 123 -7.01 16.45 5.27
CA LYS A 123 -6.10 17.56 5.55
C LYS A 123 -4.76 17.49 4.79
N LEU A 124 -4.60 16.63 3.79
CA LEU A 124 -3.62 16.89 2.72
C LEU A 124 -4.15 18.05 1.85
N GLU A 125 -4.11 19.23 2.47
CA GLU A 125 -4.81 20.47 2.12
C GLU A 125 -4.38 20.99 0.75
N SER A 126 -5.25 20.78 -0.25
CA SER A 126 -5.47 21.67 -1.40
C SER A 126 -6.39 21.03 -2.45
N ILE A 127 -6.71 19.73 -2.32
CA ILE A 127 -7.52 19.03 -3.31
C ILE A 127 -8.86 18.62 -2.69
N PRO A 128 -10.00 19.13 -3.18
CA PRO A 128 -11.31 18.81 -2.63
C PRO A 128 -11.56 17.30 -2.61
N ALA A 129 -12.21 16.79 -1.55
CA ALA A 129 -12.66 15.40 -1.48
C ALA A 129 -13.56 15.01 -2.68
N ALA A 130 -14.19 16.00 -3.33
CA ALA A 130 -14.92 15.85 -4.58
C ALA A 130 -14.04 15.47 -5.80
N THR A 131 -12.71 15.34 -5.66
CA THR A 131 -11.81 14.76 -6.67
C THR A 131 -11.50 13.29 -6.44
N THR A 132 -12.02 12.71 -5.36
CA THR A 132 -11.77 11.33 -4.98
C THR A 132 -12.86 10.41 -5.54
N GLY A 133 -12.45 9.24 -6.03
CA GLY A 133 -13.36 8.22 -6.56
C GLY A 133 -13.37 8.11 -8.08
N GLN A 134 -13.70 6.90 -8.56
CA GLN A 134 -13.78 6.55 -9.99
C GLN A 134 -15.15 6.93 -10.59
N THR A 135 -15.69 8.08 -10.20
CA THR A 135 -16.99 8.57 -10.68
C THR A 135 -16.79 9.78 -11.59
N ALA A 136 -17.71 10.01 -12.53
CA ALA A 136 -17.66 11.21 -13.36
C ALA A 136 -17.70 12.50 -12.53
N ALA A 137 -18.40 12.49 -11.39
CA ALA A 137 -18.43 13.60 -10.44
C ALA A 137 -17.08 13.83 -9.76
N GLY A 138 -16.30 12.77 -9.52
CA GLY A 138 -14.93 12.82 -8.98
C GLY A 138 -13.88 13.24 -10.00
N VAL A 139 -13.98 12.71 -11.21
CA VAL A 139 -12.95 12.89 -12.26
C VAL A 139 -13.03 14.27 -12.92
N ARG A 140 -14.24 14.84 -13.07
CA ARG A 140 -14.40 16.16 -13.71
C ARG A 140 -13.70 17.29 -12.95
N PRO A 141 -13.82 17.41 -11.61
CA PRO A 141 -13.09 18.44 -10.85
C PRO A 141 -11.60 18.16 -10.71
N ALA A 142 -11.17 16.89 -10.73
CA ALA A 142 -9.75 16.53 -10.66
C ALA A 142 -8.96 17.05 -11.88
N GLY A 143 -9.62 17.08 -13.04
CA GLY A 143 -8.96 17.42 -14.29
C GLY A 143 -7.95 16.34 -14.74
N PRO A 144 -7.18 16.60 -15.81
CA PRO A 144 -6.22 15.64 -16.31
C PRO A 144 -5.04 15.46 -15.35
N GLY A 145 -4.97 14.29 -14.72
CA GLY A 145 -3.74 13.79 -14.10
C GLY A 145 -3.42 14.28 -12.68
N ARG A 146 -4.31 15.01 -12.00
CA ARG A 146 -4.08 15.41 -10.60
C ARG A 146 -5.28 15.13 -9.70
N THR A 147 -5.08 14.26 -8.72
CA THR A 147 -6.10 13.90 -7.72
C THR A 147 -5.50 14.04 -6.32
N ALA A 148 -6.35 14.03 -5.29
CA ALA A 148 -5.88 13.96 -3.90
C ALA A 148 -5.00 12.72 -3.67
N TYR A 149 -5.30 11.60 -4.33
CA TYR A 149 -4.48 10.39 -4.30
C TYR A 149 -3.13 10.58 -4.98
N GLY A 150 -3.08 11.21 -6.15
CA GLY A 150 -1.81 11.49 -6.83
C GLY A 150 -0.89 12.40 -6.01
N ALA A 151 -1.44 13.46 -5.39
CA ALA A 151 -0.67 14.32 -4.50
C ALA A 151 -0.20 13.58 -3.22
N PHE A 152 -1.03 12.68 -2.69
CA PHE A 152 -0.63 11.81 -1.59
C PHE A 152 0.49 10.86 -2.01
N ASP A 153 0.41 10.24 -3.18
CA ASP A 153 1.45 9.33 -3.70
C ASP A 153 2.79 10.07 -3.90
N GLU A 154 2.75 11.31 -4.39
CA GLU A 154 3.92 12.20 -4.46
C GLU A 154 4.50 12.49 -3.06
N ALA A 155 3.65 12.78 -2.08
CA ALA A 155 4.06 13.04 -0.70
C ALA A 155 4.67 11.80 -0.02
N VAL A 156 4.07 10.61 -0.23
CA VAL A 156 4.60 9.32 0.23
C VAL A 156 5.96 9.06 -0.39
N THR A 157 6.08 9.24 -1.71
CA THR A 157 7.34 9.05 -2.44
C THR A 157 8.43 9.99 -1.91
N ALA A 158 8.15 11.29 -1.83
CA ALA A 158 9.11 12.27 -1.35
C ALA A 158 9.52 12.02 0.10
N THR A 159 8.59 11.60 0.96
CA THR A 159 8.86 11.30 2.37
C THR A 159 9.69 10.03 2.52
N ALA A 160 9.38 8.97 1.77
CA ALA A 160 10.17 7.75 1.75
C ALA A 160 11.60 8.01 1.24
N CYS A 161 11.77 8.78 0.16
CA CYS A 161 13.10 9.12 -0.38
C CYS A 161 13.95 10.01 0.55
N ARG A 162 13.34 10.81 1.44
CA ARG A 162 14.10 11.56 2.46
C ARG A 162 14.52 10.70 3.64
N TRP A 163 13.83 9.60 3.88
CA TRP A 163 14.12 8.69 4.99
C TRP A 163 15.17 7.64 4.62
N LEU A 164 15.14 7.14 3.38
CA LEU A 164 16.14 6.22 2.81
C LEU A 164 17.51 6.89 2.62
#